data_AF-A0A7M3LV76-F1
#
_entry.id   AF-A0A7M3LV76-F1
#
_cell.length_a   1.000
_cell.length_b   1.000
_cell.length_c   1.000
_cell.angle_alpha   90.00
_cell.angle_beta   90.00
_cell.angle_gamma   90.00
#
_symmetry.space_group_name_H-M   'P 1'
#
loop_
_entity.id
_entity.type
_entity.pdbx_description
1 polymer ?
#
loop_
_entity_poly.entity_id
_entity_poly.type
_entity_poly.pdbx_seq_one_letter_code
_entity_poly.pdbx_strand_id
1 'polypeptide(L)' 'MPASPGPTPPPPTIDQANAAIRDFMRARSGRALRPAERVEYERLLRLWAEAMRAELTTAA' A
#
# COMPACT_ATOMS: atom_id res chain seq x y z
N MET A 1 8.92 -7.41 32.71
CA MET A 1 8.31 -8.28 31.68
C MET A 1 8.36 -7.53 30.36
N PRO A 2 9.12 -7.94 29.33
CA PRO A 2 9.00 -7.29 28.03
C PRO A 2 7.64 -7.66 27.41
N ALA A 3 6.89 -6.65 26.95
CA ALA A 3 5.62 -6.86 26.27
C ALA A 3 5.85 -7.67 25.00
N SER A 4 5.12 -8.77 24.84
CA SER A 4 5.06 -9.51 23.58
C SER A 4 4.65 -8.56 22.46
N PRO A 5 5.33 -8.55 21.29
CA PRO A 5 4.85 -7.80 20.14
C PRO A 5 3.44 -8.32 19.83
N GLY A 6 2.45 -7.43 19.92
CA GLY A 6 1.07 -7.74 19.57
C GLY A 6 0.99 -8.25 18.12
N PRO A 7 -0.10 -8.94 17.75
CA PRO A 7 -0.26 -9.45 16.39
C PRO A 7 -0.05 -8.32 15.39
N THR A 8 0.96 -8.46 14.54
CA THR A 8 1.21 -7.53 13.43
C THR A 8 -0.06 -7.48 12.60
N PRO A 9 -0.60 -6.28 12.29
CA PRO A 9 -1.79 -6.20 11.45
C PRO A 9 -1.53 -6.93 10.12
N PRO A 10 -2.54 -7.64 9.60
CA PRO A 10 -2.38 -8.36 8.35
C PRO A 10 -1.95 -7.38 7.24
N PRO A 11 -1.12 -7.83 6.29
CA PRO A 11 -0.75 -7.01 5.16
C PRO A 11 -2.01 -6.58 4.39
N PRO A 12 -2.01 -5.38 3.78
CA PRO A 12 -3.18 -4.90 3.06
C PRO A 12 -3.49 -5.80 1.88
N THR A 13 -4.78 -6.00 1.60
CA THR A 13 -5.22 -6.73 0.41
C THR A 13 -4.96 -5.90 -0.86
N ILE A 14 -5.01 -6.55 -2.03
CA ILE A 14 -4.89 -5.84 -3.33
C ILE A 14 -5.92 -4.72 -3.43
N ASP A 15 -7.15 -4.95 -2.99
CA ASP A 15 -8.23 -3.95 -3.04
C ASP A 15 -7.96 -2.75 -2.15
N GLN A 16 -7.40 -2.97 -0.96
CA GLN A 16 -7.01 -1.89 -0.05
C GLN A 16 -5.87 -1.05 -0.63
N ALA A 17 -4.87 -1.71 -1.23
CA ALA A 17 -3.78 -1.00 -1.90
C ALA A 17 -4.29 -0.19 -3.11
N ASN A 18 -5.18 -0.77 -3.91
CA ASN A 18 -5.80 -0.10 -5.05
C ASN A 18 -6.66 1.10 -4.63
N ALA A 19 -7.44 0.97 -3.55
CA ALA A 19 -8.24 2.08 -3.01
C ALA A 19 -7.35 3.24 -2.56
N ALA A 20 -6.27 2.95 -1.81
CA ALA A 20 -5.33 3.96 -1.35
C ALA A 20 -4.64 4.71 -2.52
N ILE A 21 -4.27 3.99 -3.58
CA ILE A 21 -3.71 4.60 -4.81
C ILE A 21 -4.73 5.54 -5.47
N ARG A 22 -5.99 5.11 -5.61
CA ARG A 22 -7.05 5.92 -6.22
C ARG A 22 -7.34 7.18 -5.41
N ASP A 23 -7.42 7.06 -4.09
CA ASP A 23 -7.67 8.20 -3.20
C ASP A 23 -6.52 9.20 -3.27
N PHE A 24 -5.28 8.72 -3.27
CA PHE A 24 -4.10 9.56 -3.45
C PHE A 24 -4.11 10.28 -4.81
N MET A 25 -4.45 9.59 -5.89
CA MET A 25 -4.59 10.20 -7.23
C MET A 25 -5.73 11.22 -7.29
N ARG A 26 -6.88 10.93 -6.66
CA ARG A 26 -8.04 11.83 -6.60
C ARG A 26 -7.72 13.12 -5.84
N ALA A 27 -7.01 13.03 -4.71
CA ALA A 27 -6.61 14.20 -3.90
C ALA A 27 -5.70 15.18 -4.65
N ARG A 28 -5.03 14.72 -5.71
CA ARG A 28 -4.11 15.53 -6.52
C ARG A 28 -4.80 16.29 -7.65
N SER A 29 -6.05 15.96 -7.98
CA SER A 29 -6.80 16.57 -9.09
C SER A 29 -6.03 16.62 -10.42
N GLY A 30 -5.19 15.63 -10.71
CA GLY A 30 -4.43 15.54 -11.96
C GLY A 30 -3.19 16.44 -12.07
N ARG A 31 -2.79 17.16 -11.01
CA ARG A 31 -1.53 17.93 -11.01
C ARG A 31 -0.31 17.01 -11.17
N ALA A 32 0.87 17.55 -11.51
CA ALA A 32 2.12 16.80 -11.58
C ALA A 32 2.60 16.29 -10.20
N LEU A 33 3.33 15.17 -10.15
CA LEU A 33 3.87 14.58 -8.90
C LEU A 33 4.98 15.45 -8.33
N ARG A 34 4.75 16.05 -7.16
CA ARG A 34 5.79 16.73 -6.39
C ARG A 34 6.77 15.70 -5.82
N PRO A 35 8.04 16.08 -5.55
CA PRO A 35 9.03 15.15 -4.99
C PRO A 35 8.56 14.42 -3.72
N ALA A 36 7.93 15.13 -2.78
CA ALA A 36 7.39 14.52 -1.56
C ALA A 36 6.22 13.55 -1.83
N GLU A 37 5.37 13.87 -2.81
CA GLU A 37 4.26 13.00 -3.23
C GLU A 37 4.76 11.75 -3.95
N ARG A 38 5.91 11.83 -4.63
CA ARG A 38 6.55 10.67 -5.26
C ARG A 38 6.93 9.60 -4.25
N VAL A 39 7.46 10.01 -3.09
CA VAL A 39 7.82 9.08 -2.01
C VAL A 39 6.58 8.33 -1.51
N GLU A 40 5.47 9.04 -1.30
CA GLU A 40 4.22 8.41 -0.86
C GLU A 40 3.63 7.51 -1.95
N TYR A 41 3.69 7.93 -3.21
CA TYR A 41 3.24 7.10 -4.33
C TYR A 41 4.07 5.82 -4.47
N GLU A 42 5.39 5.90 -4.34
CA GLU A 42 6.28 4.72 -4.36
C GLU A 42 5.98 3.78 -3.20
N ARG A 43 5.69 4.31 -2.01
CA ARG A 43 5.25 3.50 -0.86
C ARG A 43 3.95 2.76 -1.17
N LEU A 44 2.96 3.43 -1.75
CA LEU A 44 1.69 2.81 -2.15
C LEU A 44 1.89 1.71 -3.21
N LEU A 45 2.78 1.93 -4.18
CA LEU A 45 3.14 0.91 -5.18
C LEU A 45 3.82 -0.31 -4.56
N ARG A 46 4.67 -0.14 -3.54
CA ARG A 46 5.28 -1.27 -2.83
C ARG A 46 4.24 -2.10 -2.08
N LEU A 47 3.29 -1.44 -1.39
CA LEU A 47 2.18 -2.11 -0.71
C LEU A 47 1.33 -2.92 -1.70
N TRP A 48 1.02 -2.35 -2.85
CA TRP A 48 0.31 -3.07 -3.92
C TRP A 48 1.11 -4.27 -4.43
N ALA A 49 2.42 -4.12 -4.66
CA ALA A 49 3.27 -5.21 -5.13
C ALA A 49 3.40 -6.35 -4.10
N GLU A 50 3.44 -6.02 -2.81
CA GLU A 50 3.41 -7.00 -1.72
C GLU A 50 2.08 -7.75 -1.68
N ALA A 51 0.96 -7.03 -1.75
CA ALA A 51 -0.37 -7.62 -1.80
C ALA A 51 -0.54 -8.56 -3.01
N MET A 52 -0.06 -8.14 -4.19
CA MET A 52 -0.07 -9.00 -5.38
C MET A 52 0.73 -10.29 -5.21
N ARG A 53 1.92 -10.21 -4.60
CA ARG A 53 2.74 -11.39 -4.34
C ARG A 53 2.05 -12.34 -3.36
N ALA A 54 1.39 -11.81 -2.34
CA ALA A 54 0.64 -12.61 -1.37
C ALA A 54 -0.52 -13.36 -2.06
N GLU A 55 -1.33 -12.67 -2.87
CA GLU A 55 -2.43 -13.28 -3.61
C GLU A 55 -1.96 -14.37 -4.59
N LEU A 56 -0.87 -14.12 -5.34
CA LEU A 56 -0.29 -15.11 -6.23
C LEU A 56 0.25 -16.33 -5.48
N THR A 57 0.78 -16.14 -4.27
CA THR A 57 1.29 -17.24 -3.42
C THR A 57 0.14 -18.06 -2.83
N THR A 58 -0.99 -17.43 -2.49
CA THR A 58 -2.18 -18.12 -1.98
C THR A 58 -2.95 -18.86 -3.08
N ALA A 59 -2.82 -18.43 -4.35
CA ALA A 59 -3.48 -19.05 -5.49
C ALA A 59 -2.70 -20.23 -6.13
N ALA A 60 -1.47 -20.51 -5.68
CA ALA A 60 -0.59 -21.56 -6.20
C ALA A 60 -0.64 -22.84 -5.35
#